data_AF-A0A2D2APA8-F1
#
_entry.id   AF-A0A2D2APA8-F1
#
_cell.length_a   1.000
_cell.length_b   1.000
_cell.length_c   1.000
_cell.angle_alpha   90.00
_cell.angle_beta   90.00
_cell.angle_gamma   90.00
#
_symmetry.space_group_name_H-M   'P 1'
#
loop_
_entity.id
_entity.type
_entity.pdbx_description
1 polymer ?
#
loop_
_entity_poly.entity_id
_entity_poly.type
_entity_poly.pdbx_seq_one_letter_code
_entity_poly.pdbx_strand_id
1 'polypeptide(L)'
;AESKDLMNLAFFVRIIGLGVLPSVLVAVAKVNYPTWGKGLIQRAMTWGVSLVLLLVPIGLFSSQYASFFRVHKPVRFYINPITPIYSVGKLASIEYKKATAPKDTIYHAKDAVQTTKPSERKPRLVVFVVGETARADHVQFNGYSRETFPQLAKVDGLANFSQVTSCGTSTAYSVPCMFSYLGQDDYDVDTAKYQENVLDTLDRLGVGILWRDNNSDSKGVMDKLPTTQYFDYKSATNNTICNTNPFNECRDVGMLVGLDDYVSANNGKDMLIMLHQMGNHGPAYFKRYDEQFAKFTPVCEGNELAKCEHQSLINAYDNALLATDDFIAKSIDWLKTHEANYDVAML
;
A
#
# COMPACT_ATOMS: atom_id res chain seq x y z
N ALA A 1 -12.62 1.93 2.23
CA ALA A 1 -13.11 1.21 1.03
C ALA A 1 -12.37 -0.12 0.86
N GLU A 2 -11.04 -0.12 0.99
CA GLU A 2 -10.14 -1.28 0.82
C GLU A 2 -10.60 -2.58 1.53
N SER A 3 -10.95 -2.54 2.82
CA SER A 3 -11.31 -3.76 3.54
C SER A 3 -12.63 -4.39 3.08
N LYS A 4 -13.50 -3.65 2.36
CA LYS A 4 -14.79 -4.19 1.88
C LYS A 4 -14.57 -5.30 0.86
N ASP A 5 -13.53 -5.23 0.05
CA ASP A 5 -13.20 -6.26 -0.94
C ASP A 5 -12.74 -7.58 -0.29
N LEU A 6 -12.44 -7.60 1.02
CA LEU A 6 -12.15 -8.82 1.78
C LEU A 6 -13.42 -9.49 2.33
N MET A 7 -14.54 -8.76 2.41
CA MET A 7 -15.77 -9.24 3.05
C MET A 7 -16.65 -9.95 2.01
N ASN A 8 -16.98 -11.21 2.26
CA ASN A 8 -17.96 -11.98 1.48
C ASN A 8 -18.80 -12.87 2.40
N LEU A 9 -19.85 -13.50 1.87
CA LEU A 9 -20.71 -14.37 2.67
C LEU A 9 -19.93 -15.51 3.37
N ALA A 10 -18.95 -16.10 2.68
CA ALA A 10 -18.12 -17.15 3.23
C ALA A 10 -17.29 -16.67 4.44
N PHE A 11 -16.78 -15.44 4.42
CA PHE A 11 -16.10 -14.81 5.55
C PHE A 11 -17.01 -14.77 6.78
N PHE A 12 -18.24 -14.27 6.65
CA PHE A 12 -19.18 -14.19 7.76
C PHE A 12 -19.61 -15.57 8.27
N VAL A 13 -19.87 -16.52 7.37
CA VAL A 13 -20.20 -17.90 7.75
C VAL A 13 -19.07 -18.54 8.55
N ARG A 14 -17.80 -18.33 8.16
CA ARG A 14 -16.64 -18.83 8.90
C ARG A 14 -16.50 -18.15 10.28
N ILE A 15 -16.67 -16.83 10.37
CA ILE A 15 -16.61 -16.11 11.66
C ILE A 15 -17.71 -16.58 12.61
N ILE A 16 -18.94 -16.74 12.11
CA ILE A 16 -20.06 -17.20 12.94
C ILE A 16 -19.86 -18.66 13.34
N GLY A 17 -19.57 -19.55 12.39
CA GLY A 17 -19.47 -20.99 12.62
C GLY A 17 -18.26 -21.41 13.44
N LEU A 18 -17.10 -20.76 13.26
CA LEU A 18 -15.83 -21.15 13.90
C LEU A 18 -15.39 -20.19 15.02
N GLY A 19 -15.97 -18.99 15.10
CA GLY A 19 -15.66 -18.01 16.13
C GLY A 19 -16.80 -17.84 17.13
N VAL A 20 -17.94 -17.31 16.67
CA VAL A 20 -19.07 -16.93 17.54
C VAL A 20 -19.71 -18.16 18.19
N LEU A 21 -20.11 -19.15 17.39
CA LEU A 21 -20.82 -20.32 17.90
C LEU A 21 -20.00 -21.10 18.95
N PRO A 22 -18.72 -21.46 18.72
CA PRO A 22 -17.90 -22.09 19.76
C PRO A 22 -17.74 -21.22 21.00
N SER A 23 -17.58 -19.89 20.84
CA SER A 23 -17.46 -18.97 21.98
C SER A 23 -18.73 -18.95 22.84
N VAL A 24 -19.91 -18.96 22.22
CA VAL A 24 -21.19 -19.06 22.93
C VAL A 24 -21.31 -20.39 23.64
N LEU A 25 -20.96 -21.51 22.99
CA LEU A 25 -20.98 -22.85 23.60
C LEU A 25 -20.10 -22.92 24.84
N VAL A 26 -18.90 -22.30 24.80
CA VAL A 26 -18.02 -22.19 25.97
C VAL A 26 -18.62 -21.28 27.05
N ALA A 27 -19.22 -20.15 26.67
CA ALA A 27 -19.80 -19.20 27.62
C ALA A 27 -21.01 -19.76 28.39
N VAL A 28 -21.81 -20.62 27.75
CA VAL A 28 -22.98 -21.27 28.39
C VAL A 28 -22.64 -22.57 29.12
N ALA A 29 -21.43 -23.10 28.91
CA ALA A 29 -21.01 -24.34 29.54
C ALA A 29 -20.96 -24.17 31.06
N LYS A 30 -21.75 -24.97 31.77
CA LYS A 30 -21.73 -24.99 33.24
C LYS A 30 -20.46 -25.68 33.72
N VAL A 31 -19.54 -24.91 34.30
CA VAL A 31 -18.30 -25.43 34.87
C VAL A 31 -18.51 -25.69 36.36
N ASN A 32 -18.35 -26.95 36.77
CA ASN A 32 -18.36 -27.34 38.17
C ASN A 32 -16.97 -27.11 38.77
N TYR A 33 -16.81 -26.05 39.57
CA TYR A 33 -15.52 -25.71 40.15
C TYR A 33 -15.23 -26.56 41.39
N PRO A 34 -14.06 -27.23 41.47
CA PRO A 34 -13.64 -27.92 42.68
C PRO A 34 -13.27 -26.93 43.80
N THR A 35 -13.18 -27.42 45.04
CA THR A 35 -12.65 -26.65 46.17
C THR A 35 -11.26 -26.08 45.86
N TRP A 36 -10.97 -24.87 46.32
CA TRP A 36 -9.78 -24.09 45.95
C TRP A 36 -8.46 -24.88 45.92
N GLY A 37 -8.14 -25.65 46.97
CA GLY A 37 -6.91 -26.46 47.03
C GLY A 37 -6.85 -27.59 45.99
N LYS A 38 -7.94 -28.37 45.84
CA LYS A 38 -8.04 -29.41 44.81
C LYS A 38 -8.01 -28.80 43.40
N GLY A 39 -8.63 -27.65 43.20
CA GLY A 39 -8.63 -26.93 41.92
C GLY A 39 -7.24 -26.43 41.52
N LEU A 40 -6.47 -25.93 42.48
CA LEU A 40 -5.09 -25.50 42.23
C LEU A 40 -4.21 -26.68 41.81
N ILE A 41 -4.30 -27.80 42.53
CA ILE A 41 -3.54 -29.02 42.21
C ILE A 41 -3.93 -29.55 40.82
N GLN A 42 -5.23 -29.64 40.52
CA GLN A 42 -5.70 -30.09 39.20
C GLN A 42 -5.17 -29.20 38.08
N ARG A 43 -5.25 -27.87 38.24
CA ARG A 43 -4.70 -26.93 37.24
C ARG A 43 -3.19 -27.08 37.10
N ALA A 44 -2.45 -27.13 38.21
CA ALA A 44 -1.00 -27.31 38.18
C ALA A 44 -0.59 -28.62 37.48
N MET A 45 -1.28 -29.73 37.76
CA MET A 45 -1.04 -31.00 37.06
C MET A 45 -1.37 -30.90 35.57
N THR A 46 -2.51 -30.32 35.19
CA THR A 46 -2.87 -30.16 33.77
C THR A 46 -1.83 -29.31 33.02
N TRP A 47 -1.39 -28.21 33.62
CA TRP A 47 -0.34 -27.36 33.04
C TRP A 47 1.00 -28.10 32.95
N GLY A 48 1.40 -28.79 34.02
CA GLY A 48 2.63 -29.58 34.05
C GLY A 48 2.65 -30.68 32.99
N VAL A 49 1.59 -31.48 32.91
CA VAL A 49 1.47 -32.55 31.90
C VAL A 49 1.47 -31.96 30.49
N SER A 50 0.73 -30.87 30.26
CA SER A 50 0.70 -30.21 28.95
C SER A 50 2.07 -29.66 28.54
N LEU A 51 2.81 -29.07 29.49
CA LEU A 51 4.17 -28.60 29.28
C LEU A 51 5.13 -29.74 28.96
N VAL A 52 5.04 -30.87 29.67
CA VAL A 52 5.86 -32.06 29.37
C VAL A 52 5.55 -32.58 27.97
N LEU A 53 4.27 -32.72 27.61
CA LEU A 53 3.84 -33.17 26.28
C LEU A 53 4.29 -32.24 25.16
N LEU A 54 4.44 -30.94 25.43
CA LEU A 54 4.97 -29.96 24.48
C LEU A 54 6.51 -29.98 24.42
N LEU A 55 7.17 -29.94 25.57
CA LEU A 55 8.62 -29.73 25.67
C LEU A 55 9.43 -30.98 25.35
N VAL A 56 8.91 -32.18 25.66
CA VAL A 56 9.64 -33.43 25.39
C VAL A 56 9.88 -33.62 23.88
N PRO A 57 8.87 -33.51 22.99
CA PRO A 57 9.11 -33.54 21.54
C PRO A 57 10.04 -32.43 21.07
N ILE A 58 9.88 -31.20 21.59
CA ILE A 58 10.76 -30.07 21.21
C ILE A 58 12.22 -30.35 21.60
N GLY A 59 12.46 -30.94 22.77
CA GLY A 59 13.79 -31.32 23.22
C GLY A 59 14.40 -32.45 22.38
N LEU A 60 13.64 -33.54 22.19
CA LEU A 60 14.07 -34.71 21.42
C LEU A 60 14.35 -34.38 19.94
N PHE A 61 13.58 -33.46 19.35
CA PHE A 61 13.71 -33.01 17.97
C PHE A 61 14.24 -31.57 17.86
N SER A 62 15.06 -31.15 18.83
CA SER A 62 15.50 -29.76 18.95
C SER A 62 16.25 -29.23 17.73
N SER A 63 17.05 -30.07 17.06
CA SER A 63 17.76 -29.68 15.83
C SER A 63 16.80 -29.46 14.66
N GLN A 64 15.75 -30.29 14.52
CA GLN A 64 14.73 -30.14 13.49
C GLN A 64 13.90 -28.88 13.73
N TYR A 65 13.45 -28.65 14.97
CA TYR A 65 12.71 -27.43 15.32
C TYR A 65 13.56 -26.18 15.12
N ALA A 66 14.83 -26.19 15.54
CA ALA A 66 15.74 -25.06 15.33
C ALA A 66 15.95 -24.75 13.85
N SER A 67 16.16 -25.76 13.02
CA SER A 67 16.29 -25.60 11.56
C SER A 67 14.99 -25.05 10.96
N PHE A 68 13.85 -25.66 11.29
CA PHE A 68 12.54 -25.25 10.78
C PHE A 68 12.22 -23.79 11.13
N PHE A 69 12.37 -23.37 12.38
CA PHE A 69 12.07 -21.99 12.77
C PHE A 69 13.10 -20.97 12.25
N ARG A 70 14.35 -21.40 12.00
CA ARG A 70 15.37 -20.53 11.37
C ARG A 70 15.04 -20.26 9.90
N VAL A 71 14.54 -21.26 9.17
CA VAL A 71 14.18 -21.16 7.75
C VAL A 71 12.80 -20.52 7.58
N HIS A 72 11.82 -20.93 8.40
CA HIS A 72 10.43 -20.51 8.31
C HIS A 72 10.03 -19.53 9.41
N LYS A 73 10.84 -18.49 9.62
CA LYS A 73 10.55 -17.40 10.58
C LYS A 73 9.11 -16.87 10.50
N PRO A 74 8.46 -16.75 9.32
CA PRO A 74 7.09 -16.26 9.24
C PRO A 74 6.04 -17.14 9.93
N VAL A 75 6.31 -18.42 10.17
CA VAL A 75 5.33 -19.37 10.76
C VAL A 75 4.80 -18.88 12.11
N ARG A 76 5.62 -18.15 12.88
CA ARG A 76 5.20 -17.56 14.17
C ARG A 76 4.00 -16.63 14.05
N PHE A 77 3.80 -15.99 12.89
CA PHE A 77 2.70 -15.05 12.68
C PHE A 77 1.36 -15.74 12.42
N TYR A 78 1.36 -17.03 12.06
CA TYR A 78 0.12 -17.79 11.83
C TYR A 78 -0.48 -18.38 13.12
N ILE A 79 0.22 -18.24 14.26
CA ILE A 79 -0.19 -18.87 15.52
C ILE A 79 -1.27 -18.04 16.20
N ASN A 80 -2.50 -18.53 16.19
CA ASN A 80 -3.61 -17.97 16.95
C ASN A 80 -3.73 -18.67 18.32
N PRO A 81 -4.03 -17.93 19.41
CA PRO A 81 -4.27 -16.48 19.51
C PRO A 81 -3.01 -15.66 19.82
N ILE A 82 -1.81 -16.26 19.77
CA ILE A 82 -0.55 -15.62 20.18
C ILE A 82 -0.25 -14.36 19.36
N THR A 83 -0.40 -14.42 18.03
CA THR A 83 -0.11 -13.28 17.15
C THR A 83 -1.00 -12.07 17.47
N PRO A 84 -2.35 -12.17 17.52
CA PRO A 84 -3.19 -11.05 17.94
C PRO A 84 -2.81 -10.46 19.31
N ILE A 85 -2.51 -11.29 20.31
CA ILE A 85 -2.13 -10.83 21.66
C ILE A 85 -0.81 -10.06 21.60
N TYR A 86 0.20 -10.60 20.91
CA TYR A 86 1.48 -9.93 20.70
C TYR A 86 1.29 -8.58 19.98
N SER A 87 0.46 -8.55 18.94
CA SER A 87 0.16 -7.33 18.18
C SER A 87 -0.48 -6.25 19.03
N VAL A 88 -1.34 -6.59 20.01
CA VAL A 88 -1.89 -5.61 20.97
C VAL A 88 -0.78 -5.02 21.84
N GLY A 89 0.13 -5.85 22.34
CA GLY A 89 1.31 -5.37 23.10
C GLY A 89 2.21 -4.48 22.25
N LYS A 90 2.44 -4.84 20.99
CA LYS A 90 3.19 -4.02 20.03
C LYS A 90 2.49 -2.69 19.76
N LEU A 91 1.17 -2.68 19.58
CA LEU A 91 0.39 -1.46 19.40
C LEU A 91 0.52 -0.53 20.61
N ALA A 92 0.41 -1.07 21.83
CA ALA A 92 0.64 -0.28 23.04
C ALA A 92 2.06 0.32 23.10
N SER A 93 3.07 -0.43 22.66
CA SER A 93 4.44 0.09 22.55
C SER A 93 4.55 1.21 21.50
N ILE A 94 3.87 1.08 20.35
CA ILE A 94 3.83 2.12 19.32
C ILE A 94 3.17 3.38 19.87
N GLU A 95 2.00 3.26 20.51
CA GLU A 95 1.31 4.42 21.12
C GLU A 95 2.13 5.09 22.22
N TYR A 96 2.84 4.30 23.03
CA TYR A 96 3.78 4.84 24.02
C TYR A 96 4.92 5.63 23.35
N LYS A 97 5.56 5.07 22.32
CA LYS A 97 6.59 5.78 21.54
C LYS A 97 6.04 7.05 20.91
N LYS A 98 4.80 7.04 20.42
CA LYS A 98 4.16 8.24 19.86
C LYS A 98 3.95 9.32 20.91
N ALA A 99 3.57 8.94 22.13
CA ALA A 99 3.38 9.87 23.23
C ALA A 99 4.70 10.47 23.76
N THR A 100 5.81 9.73 23.63
CA THR A 100 7.16 10.19 24.05
C THR A 100 8.01 10.74 22.90
N ALA A 101 7.48 10.76 21.68
CA ALA A 101 8.18 11.23 20.49
C ALA A 101 8.51 12.74 20.57
N PRO A 102 9.54 13.20 19.82
CA PRO A 102 9.80 14.62 19.65
C PRO A 102 8.55 15.36 19.19
N LYS A 103 8.28 16.52 19.80
CA LYS A 103 7.16 17.39 19.40
C LYS A 103 7.49 18.19 18.14
N ASP A 104 8.76 18.42 17.89
CA ASP A 104 9.25 19.18 16.75
C ASP A 104 9.68 18.25 15.61
N THR A 105 9.47 18.68 14.37
CA THR A 105 9.93 17.99 13.17
C THR A 105 11.46 17.93 13.15
N ILE A 106 12.00 16.73 12.90
CA ILE A 106 13.44 16.54 12.66
C ILE A 106 13.73 16.90 11.21
N TYR A 107 14.37 18.04 11.00
CA TYR A 107 14.77 18.52 9.68
C TYR A 107 16.06 17.85 9.19
N HIS A 108 16.05 17.39 7.95
CA HIS A 108 17.15 16.74 7.23
C HIS A 108 17.84 17.67 6.24
N ALA A 109 17.08 18.51 5.53
CA ALA A 109 17.59 19.32 4.41
C ALA A 109 17.60 20.82 4.74
N LYS A 110 18.29 21.19 5.83
CA LYS A 110 18.29 22.56 6.39
C LYS A 110 19.02 23.59 5.51
N ASP A 111 20.02 23.14 4.77
CA ASP A 111 20.85 23.95 3.88
C ASP A 111 20.41 23.87 2.41
N ALA A 112 19.32 23.15 2.13
CA ALA A 112 18.78 23.06 0.79
C ALA A 112 18.36 24.45 0.29
N VAL A 113 18.73 24.77 -0.95
CA VAL A 113 18.41 26.03 -1.62
C VAL A 113 18.05 25.77 -3.07
N GLN A 114 17.17 26.60 -3.63
CA GLN A 114 16.88 26.58 -5.05
C GLN A 114 17.99 27.32 -5.81
N THR A 115 18.87 26.59 -6.49
CA THR A 115 20.05 27.17 -7.18
C THR A 115 19.72 27.97 -8.42
N THR A 116 18.60 27.68 -9.08
CA THR A 116 18.08 28.44 -10.23
C THR A 116 16.60 28.70 -10.03
N LYS A 117 16.18 29.96 -10.16
CA LYS A 117 14.78 30.32 -9.96
C LYS A 117 13.95 30.08 -11.22
N PRO A 118 12.64 29.81 -11.11
CA PRO A 118 11.76 29.71 -12.26
C PRO A 118 11.68 31.01 -13.11
N SER A 119 12.13 32.14 -12.58
CA SER A 119 12.26 33.40 -13.32
C SER A 119 13.49 33.49 -14.23
N GLU A 120 14.46 32.58 -14.06
CA GLU A 120 15.77 32.61 -14.74
C GLU A 120 15.90 31.53 -15.83
N ARG A 121 14.91 30.64 -15.92
CA ARG A 121 14.84 29.49 -16.82
C ARG A 121 13.37 29.14 -17.05
N LYS A 122 13.11 28.17 -17.92
CA LYS A 122 11.77 27.59 -18.01
C LYS A 122 11.39 26.93 -16.66
N PRO A 123 10.16 27.16 -16.15
CA PRO A 123 9.68 26.49 -14.94
C PRO A 123 9.56 24.98 -15.18
N ARG A 124 9.73 24.17 -14.13
CA ARG A 124 9.68 22.71 -14.21
C ARG A 124 8.32 22.19 -13.75
N LEU A 125 7.73 21.28 -14.51
CA LEU A 125 6.48 20.61 -14.14
C LEU A 125 6.71 19.11 -14.12
N VAL A 126 6.66 18.52 -12.92
CA VAL A 126 6.91 17.10 -12.72
C VAL A 126 5.65 16.41 -12.24
N VAL A 127 5.28 15.31 -12.87
CA VAL A 127 4.28 14.37 -12.34
C VAL A 127 5.02 13.17 -11.76
N PHE A 128 4.70 12.78 -10.53
CA PHE A 128 5.17 11.53 -9.95
C PHE A 128 3.99 10.59 -9.74
N VAL A 129 3.93 9.51 -10.52
CA VAL A 129 2.90 8.49 -10.39
C VAL A 129 3.32 7.49 -9.31
N VAL A 130 2.65 7.52 -8.16
CA VAL A 130 2.86 6.54 -7.09
C VAL A 130 2.01 5.31 -7.42
N GLY A 131 2.66 4.28 -7.99
CA GLY A 131 2.04 3.00 -8.35
C GLY A 131 1.57 2.17 -7.16
N GLU A 132 0.75 1.14 -7.44
CA GLU A 132 0.23 0.22 -6.42
C GLU A 132 0.26 -1.23 -6.93
N THR A 133 0.88 -2.13 -6.15
CA THR A 133 0.88 -3.60 -6.35
C THR A 133 1.42 -4.13 -7.71
N ALA A 134 1.86 -3.26 -8.63
CA ALA A 134 2.50 -3.65 -9.88
C ALA A 134 3.88 -4.30 -9.65
N ARG A 135 4.21 -5.32 -10.43
CA ARG A 135 5.46 -6.08 -10.32
C ARG A 135 6.25 -6.05 -11.62
N ALA A 136 7.56 -5.90 -11.50
CA ALA A 136 8.48 -5.77 -12.62
C ALA A 136 8.47 -6.98 -13.57
N ASP A 137 8.28 -8.20 -13.05
CA ASP A 137 8.30 -9.44 -13.83
C ASP A 137 7.05 -9.65 -14.72
N HIS A 138 6.05 -8.77 -14.61
CA HIS A 138 4.88 -8.71 -15.47
C HIS A 138 4.90 -7.52 -16.46
N VAL A 139 6.05 -6.85 -16.60
CA VAL A 139 6.27 -5.75 -17.55
C VAL A 139 7.07 -6.26 -18.75
N GLN A 140 6.58 -6.06 -19.98
CA GLN A 140 7.25 -6.60 -21.18
C GLN A 140 8.64 -5.99 -21.42
N PHE A 141 8.87 -4.75 -20.98
CA PHE A 141 10.20 -4.12 -21.02
C PHE A 141 11.25 -4.89 -20.22
N ASN A 142 10.81 -5.72 -19.26
CA ASN A 142 11.64 -6.55 -18.39
C ASN A 142 11.66 -8.03 -18.83
N GLY A 143 11.16 -8.33 -20.04
CA GLY A 143 11.15 -9.68 -20.60
C GLY A 143 9.87 -10.48 -20.35
N TYR A 144 8.80 -9.85 -19.83
CA TYR A 144 7.51 -10.52 -19.72
C TYR A 144 6.93 -10.88 -21.11
N SER A 145 6.34 -12.07 -21.20
CA SER A 145 5.89 -12.64 -22.48
C SER A 145 4.67 -11.94 -23.11
N ARG A 146 3.93 -11.15 -22.34
CA ARG A 146 2.75 -10.41 -22.81
C ARG A 146 3.06 -8.93 -22.84
N GLU A 147 2.57 -8.26 -23.87
CA GLU A 147 2.62 -6.80 -23.98
C GLU A 147 1.58 -6.16 -23.04
N THR A 148 1.99 -5.92 -21.80
CA THR A 148 1.18 -5.33 -20.71
C THR A 148 1.28 -3.81 -20.65
N PHE A 149 2.29 -3.20 -21.29
CA PHE A 149 2.45 -1.76 -21.45
C PHE A 149 2.53 -1.31 -22.93
N PRO A 150 1.54 -1.65 -23.77
CA PRO A 150 1.59 -1.41 -25.22
C PRO A 150 1.61 0.07 -25.61
N GLN A 151 1.06 0.97 -24.79
CA GLN A 151 1.06 2.40 -25.08
C GLN A 151 2.42 3.01 -24.78
N LEU A 152 2.99 2.72 -23.59
CA LEU A 152 4.33 3.20 -23.24
C LEU A 152 5.42 2.68 -24.16
N ALA A 153 5.24 1.49 -24.76
CA ALA A 153 6.19 0.93 -25.72
C ALA A 153 6.35 1.79 -26.99
N LYS A 154 5.44 2.73 -27.23
CA LYS A 154 5.42 3.62 -28.40
C LYS A 154 5.80 5.06 -28.05
N VAL A 155 6.13 5.35 -26.79
CA VAL A 155 6.48 6.68 -26.33
C VAL A 155 7.98 6.90 -26.49
N ASP A 156 8.35 7.80 -27.38
CA ASP A 156 9.73 8.26 -27.51
C ASP A 156 10.21 8.94 -26.22
N GLY A 157 11.45 8.66 -25.81
CA GLY A 157 12.04 9.22 -24.59
C GLY A 157 11.66 8.50 -23.29
N LEU A 158 10.87 7.43 -23.35
CA LEU A 158 10.57 6.59 -22.18
C LEU A 158 11.81 5.77 -21.78
N ALA A 159 12.23 5.91 -20.51
CA ALA A 159 13.26 5.08 -19.91
C ALA A 159 12.63 4.02 -18.99
N ASN A 160 13.02 2.75 -19.17
CA ASN A 160 12.64 1.65 -18.28
C ASN A 160 13.80 1.27 -17.35
N PHE A 161 13.51 1.15 -16.05
CA PHE A 161 14.45 0.69 -15.04
C PHE A 161 14.11 -0.75 -14.63
N SER A 162 14.89 -1.72 -15.11
CA SER A 162 14.57 -3.15 -14.96
C SER A 162 14.98 -3.77 -13.61
N GLN A 163 15.70 -3.02 -12.77
CA GLN A 163 16.30 -3.51 -11.52
C GLN A 163 16.00 -2.57 -10.34
N VAL A 164 14.72 -2.30 -10.09
CA VAL A 164 14.25 -1.49 -8.96
C VAL A 164 13.65 -2.38 -7.88
N THR A 165 14.02 -2.14 -6.62
CA THR A 165 13.49 -2.85 -5.45
C THR A 165 12.78 -1.87 -4.52
N SER A 166 11.61 -2.25 -4.01
CA SER A 166 10.83 -1.42 -3.08
C SER A 166 11.41 -1.45 -1.66
N CYS A 167 11.22 -0.37 -0.90
CA CYS A 167 11.62 -0.31 0.51
C CYS A 167 10.86 -1.31 1.40
N GLY A 168 9.62 -1.64 1.06
CA GLY A 168 8.83 -2.66 1.75
C GLY A 168 7.81 -3.34 0.85
N THR A 169 6.91 -4.10 1.47
CA THR A 169 5.92 -4.93 0.77
C THR A 169 4.47 -4.54 1.08
N SER A 170 4.26 -3.34 1.62
CA SER A 170 2.92 -2.76 1.84
C SER A 170 2.95 -1.25 1.57
N THR A 171 1.80 -0.70 1.18
CA THR A 171 1.61 0.74 0.93
C THR A 171 1.96 1.56 2.17
N ALA A 172 1.47 1.14 3.35
CA ALA A 172 1.71 1.83 4.61
C ALA A 172 3.18 1.89 5.05
N TYR A 173 4.03 0.97 4.57
CA TYR A 173 5.46 1.00 4.85
C TYR A 173 6.26 1.68 3.72
N SER A 174 5.94 1.35 2.47
CA SER A 174 6.74 1.78 1.32
C SER A 174 6.52 3.24 0.98
N VAL A 175 5.26 3.72 1.02
CA VAL A 175 4.96 5.11 0.63
C VAL A 175 5.74 6.09 1.48
N PRO A 176 5.70 6.08 2.83
CA PRO A 176 6.47 7.06 3.59
C PRO A 176 7.98 6.88 3.47
N CYS A 177 8.45 5.64 3.24
CA CYS A 177 9.87 5.39 2.99
C CYS A 177 10.36 5.99 1.66
N MET A 178 9.57 5.92 0.59
CA MET A 178 9.92 6.47 -0.73
C MET A 178 10.20 7.97 -0.70
N PHE A 179 9.55 8.70 0.19
CA PHE A 179 9.73 10.15 0.35
C PHE A 179 10.70 10.51 1.50
N SER A 180 11.24 9.51 2.21
CA SER A 180 12.14 9.71 3.36
C SER A 180 13.58 9.97 2.93
N TYR A 181 14.30 10.79 3.70
CA TYR A 181 15.75 10.96 3.56
C TYR A 181 16.58 9.79 4.13
N LEU A 182 15.99 8.94 4.97
CA LEU A 182 16.74 7.95 5.77
C LEU A 182 17.22 6.74 4.95
N GLY A 183 16.68 6.52 3.75
CA GLY A 183 16.94 5.28 3.00
C GLY A 183 16.34 4.04 3.66
N GLN A 184 16.34 2.91 2.96
CA GLN A 184 15.61 1.71 3.39
C GLN A 184 16.15 1.08 4.70
N ASP A 185 17.46 1.11 4.92
CA ASP A 185 18.10 0.39 6.03
C ASP A 185 17.88 1.08 7.37
N ASP A 186 17.77 2.42 7.36
CA ASP A 186 17.56 3.25 8.55
C ASP A 186 16.11 3.73 8.70
N TYR A 187 15.22 3.35 7.78
CA TYR A 187 13.82 3.75 7.82
C TYR A 187 13.04 3.04 8.94
N ASP A 188 12.41 3.83 9.81
CA ASP A 188 11.46 3.38 10.82
C ASP A 188 10.07 4.00 10.59
N VAL A 189 9.13 3.16 10.15
CA VAL A 189 7.72 3.53 9.90
C VAL A 189 7.05 4.18 11.11
N ASP A 190 7.41 3.78 12.33
CA ASP A 190 6.79 4.31 13.55
C ASP A 190 7.20 5.77 13.81
N THR A 191 8.36 6.18 13.28
CA THR A 191 8.93 7.52 13.49
C THR A 191 8.94 8.42 12.25
N ALA A 192 8.63 7.87 11.08
CA ALA A 192 8.67 8.58 9.80
C ALA A 192 7.89 9.91 9.79
N LYS A 193 6.72 9.95 10.46
CA LYS A 193 5.89 11.16 10.57
C LYS A 193 6.56 12.33 11.30
N TYR A 194 7.57 12.08 12.12
CA TYR A 194 8.32 13.10 12.85
C TYR A 194 9.53 13.62 12.06
N GLN A 195 9.86 12.96 10.96
CA GLN A 195 10.95 13.33 10.08
C GLN A 195 10.44 14.27 8.99
N GLU A 196 11.26 15.25 8.63
CA GLU A 196 11.12 15.95 7.35
C GLU A 196 11.25 14.94 6.21
N ASN A 197 10.34 15.01 5.24
CA ASN A 197 10.41 14.27 4.00
C ASN A 197 10.75 15.20 2.81
N VAL A 198 11.01 14.62 1.64
CA VAL A 198 11.42 15.41 0.46
C VAL A 198 10.37 16.43 0.02
N LEU A 199 9.08 16.18 0.23
CA LEU A 199 8.02 17.13 -0.13
C LEU A 199 7.99 18.33 0.81
N ASP A 200 8.22 18.10 2.11
CA ASP A 200 8.39 19.19 3.10
C ASP A 200 9.54 20.13 2.69
N THR A 201 10.63 19.57 2.16
CA THR A 201 11.76 20.37 1.64
C THR A 201 11.38 21.14 0.39
N LEU A 202 10.76 20.49 -0.60
CA LEU A 202 10.41 21.11 -1.88
C LEU A 202 9.39 22.23 -1.70
N ASP A 203 8.35 22.04 -0.87
CA ASP A 203 7.37 23.08 -0.54
C ASP A 203 8.03 24.28 0.14
N ARG A 204 8.92 24.03 1.13
CA ARG A 204 9.67 25.10 1.81
C ARG A 204 10.53 25.92 0.83
N LEU A 205 11.00 25.31 -0.25
CA LEU A 205 11.75 25.97 -1.32
C LEU A 205 10.87 26.63 -2.39
N GLY A 206 9.55 26.62 -2.22
CA GLY A 206 8.59 27.31 -3.08
C GLY A 206 8.13 26.50 -4.30
N VAL A 207 8.40 25.20 -4.34
CA VAL A 207 7.83 24.30 -5.36
C VAL A 207 6.36 24.06 -5.03
N GLY A 208 5.48 24.21 -6.02
CA GLY A 208 4.06 23.89 -5.86
C GLY A 208 3.87 22.38 -5.71
N ILE A 209 3.42 21.93 -4.55
CA ILE A 209 3.12 20.53 -4.26
C ILE A 209 1.61 20.28 -4.40
N LEU A 210 1.23 19.21 -5.09
CA LEU A 210 -0.15 18.72 -5.18
C LEU A 210 -0.16 17.20 -5.07
N TRP A 211 -1.00 16.64 -4.19
CA TRP A 211 -1.24 15.22 -4.07
C TRP A 211 -2.70 14.90 -4.37
N ARG A 212 -2.96 14.12 -5.43
CA ARG A 212 -4.28 13.53 -5.70
C ARG A 212 -4.23 12.03 -5.41
N ASP A 213 -5.21 11.55 -4.67
CA ASP A 213 -5.19 10.20 -4.11
C ASP A 213 -6.42 9.38 -4.49
N ASN A 214 -6.23 8.39 -5.37
CA ASN A 214 -7.25 7.39 -5.69
C ASN A 214 -6.98 6.03 -5.03
N ASN A 215 -6.00 5.94 -4.13
CA ASN A 215 -5.58 4.69 -3.48
C ASN A 215 -6.23 4.54 -2.09
N SER A 216 -5.80 5.37 -1.14
CA SER A 216 -6.25 5.37 0.25
C SER A 216 -5.94 6.70 0.94
N ASP A 217 -4.67 7.04 1.06
CA ASP A 217 -4.14 8.34 1.48
C ASP A 217 -2.61 8.39 1.25
N SER A 218 -1.99 9.53 1.58
CA SER A 218 -0.53 9.72 1.47
C SER A 218 0.30 9.00 2.56
N LYS A 219 -0.33 8.24 3.46
CA LYS A 219 0.32 7.52 4.57
C LYS A 219 1.16 8.41 5.51
N GLY A 220 0.76 9.68 5.64
CA GLY A 220 1.42 10.65 6.50
C GLY A 220 2.49 11.50 5.82
N VAL A 221 2.73 11.29 4.52
CA VAL A 221 3.71 12.08 3.75
C VAL A 221 3.26 13.54 3.61
N MET A 222 1.97 13.79 3.42
CA MET A 222 1.42 15.15 3.23
C MET A 222 0.99 15.85 4.54
N ASP A 223 1.11 15.21 5.71
CA ASP A 223 0.48 15.67 6.96
C ASP A 223 0.99 17.03 7.47
N LYS A 224 2.21 17.43 7.08
CA LYS A 224 2.81 18.70 7.50
C LYS A 224 2.52 19.85 6.53
N LEU A 225 2.03 19.53 5.33
CA LEU A 225 1.70 20.49 4.29
C LEU A 225 0.24 20.96 4.42
N PRO A 226 -0.13 22.13 3.86
CA PRO A 226 -1.49 22.62 3.90
C PRO A 226 -2.49 21.60 3.33
N THR A 227 -3.63 21.42 3.99
CA THR A 227 -4.67 20.46 3.55
C THR A 227 -5.22 20.76 2.17
N THR A 228 -5.08 22.00 1.66
CA THR A 228 -5.45 22.40 0.29
C THR A 228 -4.52 21.83 -0.78
N GLN A 229 -3.43 21.16 -0.42
CA GLN A 229 -2.52 20.49 -1.34
C GLN A 229 -2.82 18.99 -1.48
N TYR A 230 -3.75 18.43 -0.70
CA TYR A 230 -4.16 17.03 -0.77
C TYR A 230 -5.63 16.90 -1.14
N PHE A 231 -5.94 16.03 -2.10
CA PHE A 231 -7.30 15.78 -2.55
C PHE A 231 -7.62 14.29 -2.64
N ASP A 232 -8.73 13.89 -2.02
CA ASP A 232 -9.27 12.54 -2.13
C ASP A 232 -10.02 12.36 -3.45
N TYR A 233 -9.53 11.48 -4.32
CA TYR A 233 -10.09 11.10 -5.61
C TYR A 233 -10.78 9.73 -5.60
N LYS A 234 -10.95 9.10 -4.43
CA LYS A 234 -11.64 7.80 -4.28
C LYS A 234 -13.16 7.87 -4.38
N SER A 235 -13.72 9.08 -4.50
CA SER A 235 -15.16 9.29 -4.54
C SER A 235 -15.56 10.27 -5.64
N ALA A 236 -16.83 10.17 -6.05
CA ALA A 236 -17.44 11.03 -7.06
C ALA A 236 -17.53 12.52 -6.65
N THR A 237 -17.15 12.87 -5.41
CA THR A 237 -17.05 14.27 -4.96
C THR A 237 -15.99 15.04 -5.74
N ASN A 238 -14.83 14.42 -6.00
CA ASN A 238 -13.74 15.04 -6.75
C ASN A 238 -13.42 14.30 -8.05
N ASN A 239 -13.58 12.98 -8.08
CA ASN A 239 -13.27 12.18 -9.25
C ASN A 239 -14.51 12.03 -10.13
N THR A 240 -14.47 12.60 -11.33
CA THR A 240 -15.60 12.59 -12.26
C THR A 240 -15.72 11.27 -13.05
N ILE A 241 -14.77 10.35 -12.89
CA ILE A 241 -14.68 9.08 -13.63
C ILE A 241 -14.83 7.90 -12.67
N CYS A 242 -16.00 7.77 -12.05
CA CYS A 242 -16.34 6.61 -11.19
C CYS A 242 -17.46 5.72 -11.75
N ASN A 243 -18.22 6.22 -12.72
CA ASN A 243 -19.43 5.56 -13.22
C ASN A 243 -19.18 4.80 -14.54
N THR A 244 -17.92 4.48 -14.86
CA THR A 244 -17.53 3.78 -16.10
C THR A 244 -17.61 2.25 -15.98
N ASN A 245 -17.88 1.74 -14.78
CA ASN A 245 -17.90 0.31 -14.45
C ASN A 245 -19.08 -0.02 -13.52
N PRO A 246 -19.51 -1.30 -13.47
CA PRO A 246 -20.63 -1.72 -12.63
C PRO A 246 -20.34 -1.66 -11.12
N PHE A 247 -19.09 -1.43 -10.71
CA PHE A 247 -18.68 -1.37 -9.30
C PHE A 247 -18.74 0.05 -8.74
N ASN A 248 -19.00 1.05 -9.60
CA ASN A 248 -18.94 2.47 -9.26
C ASN A 248 -17.58 2.88 -8.64
N GLU A 249 -16.51 2.23 -9.09
CA GLU A 249 -15.16 2.47 -8.63
C GLU A 249 -14.52 3.60 -9.43
N CYS A 250 -13.94 4.56 -8.72
CA CYS A 250 -13.24 5.70 -9.32
C CYS A 250 -11.95 5.27 -10.01
N ARG A 251 -11.73 5.79 -11.23
CA ARG A 251 -10.56 5.47 -12.06
C ARG A 251 -9.44 6.48 -11.88
N ASP A 252 -8.21 5.98 -12.01
CA ASP A 252 -6.99 6.76 -11.84
C ASP A 252 -6.89 7.91 -12.86
N VAL A 253 -7.36 7.68 -14.09
CA VAL A 253 -7.47 8.72 -15.14
C VAL A 253 -8.34 9.91 -14.71
N GLY A 254 -9.24 9.74 -13.75
CA GLY A 254 -10.00 10.85 -13.17
C GLY A 254 -9.14 11.87 -12.42
N MET A 255 -7.96 11.46 -11.93
CA MET A 255 -7.00 12.36 -11.30
C MET A 255 -6.35 13.35 -12.27
N LEU A 256 -6.48 13.16 -13.59
CA LEU A 256 -5.96 14.11 -14.59
C LEU A 256 -6.93 15.26 -14.87
N VAL A 257 -8.23 15.08 -14.56
CA VAL A 257 -9.28 16.05 -14.89
C VAL A 257 -9.06 17.34 -14.07
N GLY A 258 -8.97 18.48 -14.75
CA GLY A 258 -8.81 19.79 -14.11
C GLY A 258 -7.42 20.05 -13.52
N LEU A 259 -6.38 19.30 -13.92
CA LEU A 259 -4.99 19.64 -13.52
C LEU A 259 -4.52 20.98 -14.11
N ASP A 260 -5.06 21.39 -15.26
CA ASP A 260 -4.74 22.68 -15.89
C ASP A 260 -5.11 23.88 -15.00
N ASP A 261 -6.15 23.74 -14.18
CA ASP A 261 -6.55 24.79 -13.22
C ASP A 261 -5.47 24.98 -12.15
N TYR A 262 -4.86 23.88 -11.68
CA TYR A 262 -3.76 23.94 -10.71
C TYR A 262 -2.51 24.56 -11.32
N VAL A 263 -2.16 24.16 -12.56
CA VAL A 263 -1.04 24.75 -13.32
C VAL A 263 -1.26 26.24 -13.51
N SER A 264 -2.47 26.66 -13.90
CA SER A 264 -2.84 28.06 -14.09
C SER A 264 -2.75 28.87 -12.80
N ALA A 265 -3.25 28.32 -11.68
CA ALA A 265 -3.18 28.96 -10.37
C ALA A 265 -1.74 29.13 -9.84
N ASN A 266 -0.80 28.31 -10.32
CA ASN A 266 0.61 28.33 -9.95
C ASN A 266 1.54 28.69 -11.11
N ASN A 267 1.01 29.46 -12.08
CA ASN A 267 1.74 29.77 -13.30
C ASN A 267 3.13 30.39 -13.01
N GLY A 268 4.14 29.91 -13.73
CA GLY A 268 5.53 30.35 -13.56
C GLY A 268 6.28 29.78 -12.35
N LYS A 269 5.67 28.91 -11.53
CA LYS A 269 6.38 28.17 -10.47
C LYS A 269 6.86 26.80 -10.95
N ASP A 270 7.89 26.28 -10.29
CA ASP A 270 8.16 24.84 -10.37
C ASP A 270 7.03 24.09 -9.65
N MET A 271 6.61 22.94 -10.17
CA MET A 271 5.53 22.14 -9.61
C MET A 271 5.89 20.65 -9.59
N LEU A 272 5.45 19.98 -8.54
CA LEU A 272 5.49 18.52 -8.39
C LEU A 272 4.10 18.01 -8.01
N ILE A 273 3.52 17.19 -8.89
CA ILE A 273 2.17 16.64 -8.75
C ILE A 273 2.28 15.13 -8.51
N MET A 274 1.88 14.66 -7.34
CA MET A 274 1.77 13.23 -7.03
C MET A 274 0.38 12.73 -7.42
N LEU A 275 0.34 11.65 -8.19
CA LEU A 275 -0.88 10.91 -8.51
C LEU A 275 -0.76 9.52 -7.90
N HIS A 276 -1.41 9.31 -6.75
CA HIS A 276 -1.38 8.04 -6.03
C HIS A 276 -2.51 7.13 -6.50
N GLN A 277 -2.17 6.17 -7.36
CA GLN A 277 -3.14 5.37 -8.10
C GLN A 277 -3.65 4.16 -7.31
N MET A 278 -4.85 3.69 -7.63
CA MET A 278 -5.37 2.40 -7.17
C MET A 278 -4.62 1.23 -7.82
N GLY A 279 -4.25 1.38 -9.10
CA GLY A 279 -3.39 0.45 -9.82
C GLY A 279 -3.83 -1.02 -9.72
N ASN A 280 -2.88 -1.90 -9.38
CA ASN A 280 -3.10 -3.34 -9.32
C ASN A 280 -3.57 -3.82 -7.93
N HIS A 281 -4.18 -2.98 -7.10
CA HIS A 281 -4.56 -3.36 -5.74
C HIS A 281 -5.51 -4.59 -5.72
N GLY A 282 -5.12 -5.62 -4.97
CA GLY A 282 -5.88 -6.86 -4.80
C GLY A 282 -6.90 -6.82 -3.65
N PRO A 283 -7.57 -7.94 -3.32
CA PRO A 283 -7.59 -9.18 -4.08
C PRO A 283 -8.49 -9.13 -5.32
N ALA A 284 -9.39 -8.15 -5.45
CA ALA A 284 -10.38 -8.08 -6.52
C ALA A 284 -9.83 -7.43 -7.80
N TYR A 285 -8.75 -7.98 -8.40
CA TYR A 285 -8.08 -7.38 -9.57
C TYR A 285 -9.02 -7.08 -10.74
N PHE A 286 -10.03 -7.92 -10.96
CA PHE A 286 -11.03 -7.76 -12.02
C PHE A 286 -11.83 -6.45 -11.94
N LYS A 287 -11.83 -5.77 -10.79
CA LYS A 287 -12.46 -4.46 -10.61
C LYS A 287 -11.58 -3.30 -11.01
N ARG A 288 -10.26 -3.49 -11.14
CA ARG A 288 -9.25 -2.42 -11.30
C ARG A 288 -9.21 -1.78 -12.68
N TYR A 289 -9.90 -2.37 -13.65
CA TYR A 289 -9.92 -1.91 -15.03
C TYR A 289 -11.34 -1.90 -15.59
N ASP A 290 -11.58 -1.02 -16.57
CA ASP A 290 -12.81 -1.00 -17.36
C ASP A 290 -12.74 -2.01 -18.51
N GLU A 291 -13.88 -2.33 -19.12
CA GLU A 291 -14.04 -3.41 -20.11
C GLU A 291 -13.06 -3.33 -21.28
N GLN A 292 -12.67 -2.12 -21.72
CA GLN A 292 -11.72 -1.94 -22.82
C GLN A 292 -10.32 -2.51 -22.56
N PHE A 293 -9.96 -2.76 -21.29
CA PHE A 293 -8.68 -3.37 -20.91
C PHE A 293 -8.81 -4.88 -20.60
N ALA A 294 -10.00 -5.47 -20.74
CA ALA A 294 -10.23 -6.90 -20.52
C ALA A 294 -9.70 -7.77 -21.68
N LYS A 295 -8.41 -7.66 -21.99
CA LYS A 295 -7.74 -8.29 -23.14
C LYS A 295 -7.45 -9.78 -22.90
N PHE A 296 -6.98 -10.13 -21.72
CA PHE A 296 -6.59 -11.50 -21.36
C PHE A 296 -7.75 -12.20 -20.65
N THR A 297 -8.18 -13.35 -21.18
CA THR A 297 -9.35 -14.10 -20.69
C THR A 297 -9.05 -15.61 -20.61
N PRO A 298 -9.78 -16.38 -19.77
CA PRO A 298 -10.78 -15.95 -18.78
C PRO A 298 -10.16 -15.23 -17.57
N VAL A 299 -10.96 -14.56 -16.75
CA VAL A 299 -10.53 -13.74 -15.60
C VAL A 299 -11.03 -14.35 -14.29
N CYS A 300 -10.23 -14.25 -13.22
CA CYS A 300 -10.65 -14.54 -11.85
C CYS A 300 -11.58 -13.43 -11.31
N GLU A 301 -12.89 -13.66 -11.38
CA GLU A 301 -13.92 -12.74 -10.85
C GLU A 301 -14.29 -13.06 -9.40
N GLY A 302 -13.30 -13.02 -8.51
CA GLY A 302 -13.51 -13.29 -7.09
C GLY A 302 -12.45 -12.66 -6.20
N ASN A 303 -12.73 -12.63 -4.90
CA ASN A 303 -11.78 -12.15 -3.87
C ASN A 303 -11.11 -13.28 -3.08
N GLU A 304 -11.53 -14.54 -3.28
CA GLU A 304 -10.85 -15.73 -2.75
C GLU A 304 -9.85 -16.27 -3.78
N LEU A 305 -8.74 -15.55 -3.98
CA LEU A 305 -7.76 -15.82 -5.05
C LEU A 305 -7.25 -17.26 -5.09
N ALA A 306 -7.13 -17.91 -3.92
CA ALA A 306 -6.69 -19.30 -3.81
C ALA A 306 -7.64 -20.33 -4.44
N LYS A 307 -8.88 -19.93 -4.78
CA LYS A 307 -9.85 -20.78 -5.48
C LYS A 307 -9.84 -20.58 -7.00
N CYS A 308 -9.17 -19.54 -7.48
CA CYS A 308 -9.08 -19.27 -8.92
C CYS A 308 -8.03 -20.16 -9.57
N GLU A 309 -8.26 -20.51 -10.83
CA GLU A 309 -7.21 -21.09 -11.66
C GLU A 309 -6.11 -20.04 -11.83
N HIS A 310 -4.85 -20.46 -11.72
CA HIS A 310 -3.72 -19.55 -11.64
C HIS A 310 -3.63 -18.62 -12.85
N GLN A 311 -3.80 -19.13 -14.07
CA GLN A 311 -3.75 -18.33 -15.29
C GLN A 311 -4.88 -17.28 -15.34
N SER A 312 -6.09 -17.60 -14.86
CA SER A 312 -7.20 -16.64 -14.76
C SER A 312 -6.91 -15.49 -13.79
N LEU A 313 -6.17 -15.75 -12.72
CA LEU A 313 -5.69 -14.74 -11.78
C LEU A 313 -4.65 -13.84 -12.45
N ILE A 314 -3.69 -14.44 -13.16
CA ILE A 314 -2.68 -13.71 -13.92
C ILE A 314 -3.32 -12.85 -15.01
N ASN A 315 -4.35 -13.34 -15.69
CA ASN A 315 -5.11 -12.58 -16.69
C ASN A 315 -5.78 -11.33 -16.07
N ALA A 316 -6.42 -11.48 -14.90
CA ALA A 316 -7.01 -10.35 -14.18
C ALA A 316 -5.95 -9.30 -13.81
N TYR A 317 -4.79 -9.75 -13.33
CA TYR A 317 -3.68 -8.89 -12.95
C TYR A 317 -3.07 -8.16 -14.16
N ASP A 318 -2.83 -8.85 -15.27
CA ASP A 318 -2.28 -8.27 -16.49
C ASP A 318 -3.23 -7.26 -17.15
N ASN A 319 -4.55 -7.48 -17.05
CA ASN A 319 -5.55 -6.51 -17.52
C ASN A 319 -5.52 -5.22 -16.69
N ALA A 320 -5.26 -5.31 -15.38
CA ALA A 320 -5.06 -4.12 -14.54
C ALA A 320 -3.80 -3.34 -14.95
N LEU A 321 -2.72 -4.05 -15.34
CA LEU A 321 -1.52 -3.39 -15.87
C LEU A 321 -1.79 -2.62 -17.16
N LEU A 322 -2.66 -3.12 -18.04
CA LEU A 322 -3.08 -2.38 -19.25
C LEU A 322 -3.81 -1.07 -18.93
N ALA A 323 -4.58 -1.03 -17.84
CA ALA A 323 -5.21 0.21 -17.38
C ALA A 323 -4.18 1.18 -16.76
N THR A 324 -3.17 0.67 -16.05
CA THR A 324 -2.04 1.48 -15.57
C THR A 324 -1.19 2.02 -16.73
N ASP A 325 -0.90 1.22 -17.75
CA ASP A 325 -0.25 1.66 -18.99
C ASP A 325 -0.97 2.84 -19.63
N ASP A 326 -2.30 2.74 -19.76
CA ASP A 326 -3.15 3.81 -20.29
C ASP A 326 -3.14 5.08 -19.42
N PHE A 327 -3.22 4.92 -18.11
CA PHE A 327 -3.17 6.04 -17.19
C PHE A 327 -1.83 6.80 -17.29
N ILE A 328 -0.72 6.08 -17.35
CA ILE A 328 0.61 6.68 -17.49
C ILE A 328 0.74 7.35 -18.87
N ALA A 329 0.30 6.71 -19.94
CA ALA A 329 0.32 7.30 -21.29
C ALA A 329 -0.49 8.61 -21.35
N LYS A 330 -1.70 8.64 -20.78
CA LYS A 330 -2.51 9.87 -20.68
C LYS A 330 -1.89 10.94 -19.81
N SER A 331 -1.14 10.56 -18.77
CA SER A 331 -0.39 11.51 -17.93
C SER A 331 0.74 12.16 -18.72
N ILE A 332 1.45 11.39 -19.56
CA ILE A 332 2.46 11.91 -20.49
C ILE A 332 1.82 12.85 -21.51
N ASP A 333 0.69 12.46 -22.11
CA ASP A 333 -0.02 13.30 -23.08
C ASP A 333 -0.50 14.61 -22.46
N TRP A 334 -0.97 14.58 -21.20
CA TRP A 334 -1.29 15.79 -20.45
C TRP A 334 -0.06 16.69 -20.26
N LEU A 335 1.08 16.13 -19.83
CA LEU A 335 2.34 16.88 -19.68
C LEU A 335 2.79 17.53 -21.00
N LYS A 336 2.69 16.81 -22.12
CA LYS A 336 3.03 17.35 -23.44
C LYS A 336 2.24 18.61 -23.79
N THR A 337 1.01 18.78 -23.28
CA THR A 337 0.24 20.02 -23.52
C THR A 337 0.86 21.25 -22.85
N HIS A 338 1.72 21.05 -21.84
CA HIS A 338 2.43 22.10 -21.10
C HIS A 338 3.88 22.29 -21.54
N GLU A 339 4.40 21.45 -22.44
CA GLU A 339 5.82 21.44 -22.83
C GLU A 339 6.28 22.72 -23.51
N ALA A 340 5.37 23.56 -24.03
CA ALA A 340 5.73 24.86 -24.59
C ALA A 340 6.19 25.85 -23.50
N ASN A 341 5.58 25.78 -22.32
CA ASN A 341 5.78 26.75 -21.23
C ASN A 341 6.58 26.18 -20.05
N TYR A 342 6.60 24.85 -19.89
CA TYR A 342 7.32 24.16 -18.83
C TYR A 342 8.37 23.17 -19.37
N ASP A 343 9.43 22.95 -18.62
CA ASP A 343 10.26 21.76 -18.74
C ASP A 343 9.53 20.62 -18.01
N VAL A 344 8.97 19.70 -18.79
CA VAL A 344 8.10 18.64 -18.27
C VAL A 344 8.85 17.34 -18.02
N ALA A 345 8.52 16.64 -16.94
CA ALA A 345 9.03 15.32 -16.66
C ALA A 345 7.99 14.46 -15.93
N MET A 346 8.13 13.15 -16.03
CA MET A 346 7.34 12.21 -15.26
C MET A 346 8.25 11.16 -14.63
N LEU A 347 7.94 10.79 -13.39
CA LEU A 347 8.54 9.67 -12.67
C LEU A 347 7.50 8.59 -12.36
#